data_AF-S8G094-F1
#
_entry.id   AF-S8G094-F1
#
_cell.length_a   1.000
_cell.length_b   1.000
_cell.length_c   1.000
_cell.angle_alpha   90.00
_cell.angle_beta   90.00
_cell.angle_gamma   90.00
#
_symmetry.space_group_name_H-M   'P 1'
#
loop_
_entity.id
_entity.type
_entity.pdbx_description
1 polymer ?
#
loop_
_entity_poly.entity_id
_entity_poly.type
_entity_poly.pdbx_seq_one_letter_code
_entity_poly.pdbx_strand_id
1 'polypeptide(L)'
;MSQIPPQPDHSEIAAAIERRVQAEREKAQADAALKAQREFEQLRDKRQEFRRLIDPGILRPNARELAIEALITLKTLAENILAHPGEDKYKRFKPTNTKIKKVLVDPKGTLEYAVAMGFRPEVVDFQPYYIFSDRLKGDLEIGLAIIHETLERELAKQERAERIRREAKEAELEAKEKVSLPLPTAATH
;
A
#
# COMPACT_ATOMS: atom_id res chain seq x y z
N MET A 1 -4.00 77.36 23.82
CA MET A 1 -4.52 76.19 24.57
C MET A 1 -4.21 74.95 23.74
N SER A 2 -3.16 74.21 24.10
CA SER A 2 -2.80 72.97 23.41
C SER A 2 -3.21 71.81 24.31
N GLN A 3 -4.24 71.07 23.91
CA GLN A 3 -4.66 69.85 24.59
C GLN A 3 -3.65 68.74 24.27
N ILE A 4 -2.97 68.24 25.30
CA ILE A 4 -2.15 67.03 25.23
C ILE A 4 -3.13 65.86 25.13
N PRO A 5 -3.04 64.99 24.11
CA PRO A 5 -3.94 63.84 24.00
C PRO A 5 -3.77 62.91 25.22
N PRO A 6 -4.85 62.31 25.72
CA PRO A 6 -4.77 61.40 26.86
C PRO A 6 -3.83 60.23 26.52
N GLN A 7 -2.87 59.98 27.42
CA GLN A 7 -1.99 58.81 27.33
C GLN A 7 -2.86 57.55 27.48
N PRO A 8 -2.69 56.54 26.61
CA PRO A 8 -3.48 55.32 26.66
C PRO A 8 -3.28 54.59 27.99
N ASP A 9 -4.38 54.14 28.61
CA ASP A 9 -4.36 53.43 29.88
C ASP A 9 -3.65 52.08 29.71
N HIS A 10 -2.87 51.68 30.71
CA HIS A 10 -2.14 50.40 30.72
C HIS A 10 -3.08 49.20 30.50
N SER A 11 -4.35 49.33 30.94
CA SER A 11 -5.40 48.34 30.71
C SER A 11 -5.77 48.18 29.24
N GLU A 12 -5.80 49.28 28.47
CA GLU A 12 -6.12 49.30 27.05
C GLU A 12 -4.98 48.71 26.22
N ILE A 13 -3.73 49.00 26.61
CA ILE A 13 -2.53 48.44 25.98
C ILE A 13 -2.46 46.92 26.20
N ALA A 14 -2.73 46.46 27.42
CA ALA A 14 -2.78 45.03 27.75
C ALA A 14 -3.87 44.30 26.94
N ALA A 15 -5.07 44.86 26.87
CA ALA A 15 -6.17 44.29 26.08
C ALA A 15 -5.85 44.26 24.56
N ALA A 16 -5.15 45.27 24.03
CA ALA A 16 -4.72 45.27 22.63
C ALA A 16 -3.67 44.19 22.33
N ILE A 17 -2.73 43.95 23.26
CA ILE A 17 -1.74 42.88 23.16
C ILE A 17 -2.41 41.49 23.20
N GLU A 18 -3.34 41.28 24.13
CA GLU A 18 -4.09 40.02 24.23
C GLU A 18 -4.87 39.69 22.96
N ARG A 19 -5.57 40.67 22.37
CA ARG A 19 -6.27 40.49 21.09
C ARG A 19 -5.32 40.12 19.96
N ARG A 20 -4.13 40.72 19.92
CA ARG A 20 -3.12 40.40 18.90
C ARG A 20 -2.57 38.98 19.07
N VAL A 21 -2.24 38.59 20.29
CA VAL A 21 -1.76 37.24 20.59
C VAL A 21 -2.85 36.20 20.29
N GLN A 22 -4.11 36.51 20.61
CA GLN A 22 -5.24 35.63 20.32
C GLN A 22 -5.45 35.47 18.80
N ALA A 23 -5.43 36.57 18.04
CA ALA A 23 -5.55 36.52 16.58
C ALA A 23 -4.39 35.76 15.92
N GLU A 24 -3.16 35.91 16.43
CA GLU A 24 -1.99 35.16 15.96
C GLU A 24 -2.12 33.65 16.24
N ARG A 25 -2.66 33.27 17.41
CA ARG A 25 -2.95 31.87 17.76
C ARG A 25 -4.05 31.27 16.89
N GLU A 26 -5.15 31.98 16.69
CA GLU A 26 -6.26 31.54 15.84
C GLU A 26 -5.80 31.34 14.39
N LYS A 27 -4.99 32.28 13.87
CA LYS A 27 -4.39 32.16 12.55
C LYS A 27 -3.46 30.94 12.47
N ALA A 28 -2.58 30.74 13.44
CA ALA A 28 -1.69 29.57 13.48
C ALA A 28 -2.45 28.24 13.55
N GLN A 29 -3.56 28.20 14.30
CA GLN A 29 -4.43 27.03 14.37
C GLN A 29 -5.14 26.76 13.04
N ALA A 30 -5.66 27.79 12.38
CA ALA A 30 -6.27 27.67 11.06
C ALA A 30 -5.26 27.20 9.99
N ASP A 31 -4.05 27.74 10.00
CA ASP A 31 -2.96 27.34 9.10
C ASP A 31 -2.55 25.87 9.33
N ALA A 32 -2.46 25.44 10.60
CA ALA A 32 -2.17 24.06 10.96
C ALA A 32 -3.29 23.09 10.50
N ALA A 33 -4.56 23.47 10.69
CA ALA A 33 -5.69 22.68 10.24
C ALA A 33 -5.72 22.52 8.71
N LEU A 34 -5.48 23.61 7.98
CA LEU A 34 -5.38 23.59 6.52
C LEU A 34 -4.22 22.70 6.03
N LYS A 35 -3.07 22.76 6.71
CA LYS A 35 -1.93 21.89 6.41
C LYS A 35 -2.28 20.42 6.63
N ALA A 36 -2.88 20.08 7.77
CA ALA A 36 -3.28 18.71 8.08
C ALA A 36 -4.31 18.17 7.07
N GLN A 37 -5.27 19.01 6.64
CA GLN A 37 -6.22 18.64 5.59
C GLN A 37 -5.52 18.31 4.27
N ARG A 38 -4.57 19.14 3.84
CA ARG A 38 -3.80 18.91 2.59
C ARG A 38 -2.97 17.62 2.67
N GLU A 39 -2.32 17.37 3.80
CA GLU A 39 -1.54 16.13 4.01
C GLU A 39 -2.44 14.90 3.97
N PHE A 40 -3.65 14.96 4.55
CA PHE A 40 -4.64 13.89 4.49
C PHE A 40 -5.12 13.62 3.07
N GLU A 41 -5.43 14.66 2.29
CA GLU A 41 -5.82 14.54 0.89
C GLU A 41 -4.71 13.92 0.05
N GLN A 42 -3.47 14.38 0.19
CA GLN A 42 -2.30 13.82 -0.48
C GLN A 42 -2.09 12.34 -0.15
N LEU A 43 -2.21 11.96 1.12
CA LEU A 43 -2.11 10.57 1.55
C LEU A 43 -3.20 9.71 0.94
N ARG A 44 -4.44 10.19 0.91
CA ARG A 44 -5.58 9.48 0.30
C ARG A 44 -5.35 9.26 -1.19
N ASP A 45 -4.90 10.29 -1.90
CA ASP A 45 -4.66 10.23 -3.34
C ASP A 45 -3.51 9.27 -3.65
N LYS A 46 -2.42 9.31 -2.88
CA LYS A 46 -1.29 8.37 -2.99
C LYS A 46 -1.72 6.93 -2.77
N ARG A 47 -2.51 6.66 -1.72
CA ARG A 47 -3.06 5.32 -1.49
C ARG A 47 -3.91 4.83 -2.66
N GLN A 48 -4.68 5.74 -3.27
CA GLN A 48 -5.50 5.41 -4.44
C GLN A 48 -4.64 5.14 -5.69
N GLU A 49 -3.54 5.87 -5.89
CA GLU A 49 -2.55 5.59 -6.93
C GLU A 49 -1.94 4.20 -6.77
N PHE A 50 -1.46 3.84 -5.58
CA PHE A 50 -0.92 2.51 -5.32
C PHE A 50 -1.93 1.40 -5.56
N ARG A 51 -3.20 1.58 -5.15
CA ARG A 51 -4.28 0.61 -5.46
C ARG A 51 -4.48 0.42 -6.96
N ARG A 52 -4.39 1.50 -7.75
CA ARG A 52 -4.46 1.41 -9.22
C ARG A 52 -3.26 0.68 -9.81
N LEU A 53 -2.08 0.80 -9.22
CA LEU A 53 -0.93 0.02 -9.68
C LEU A 53 -1.09 -1.47 -9.37
N ILE A 54 -1.79 -1.84 -8.29
CA ILE A 54 -2.07 -3.24 -7.96
C ILE A 54 -3.22 -3.81 -8.78
N ASP A 55 -4.45 -3.30 -8.62
CA ASP A 55 -5.64 -4.03 -9.07
C ASP A 55 -5.71 -4.10 -10.63
N PRO A 56 -5.73 -2.97 -11.36
CA PRO A 56 -5.64 -3.02 -12.81
C PRO A 56 -4.20 -3.19 -13.34
N GLY A 57 -3.17 -2.81 -12.58
CA GLY A 57 -1.78 -2.85 -13.05
C GLY A 57 -1.07 -4.19 -12.90
N ILE A 58 -1.31 -4.93 -11.81
CA ILE A 58 -0.62 -6.20 -11.49
C ILE A 58 -1.61 -7.38 -11.48
N LEU A 59 -2.71 -7.31 -10.73
CA LEU A 59 -3.59 -8.47 -10.53
C LEU A 59 -4.35 -8.86 -11.80
N ARG A 60 -4.89 -7.88 -12.54
CA ARG A 60 -5.67 -8.13 -13.75
C ARG A 60 -4.86 -8.68 -14.93
N PRO A 61 -3.68 -8.14 -15.29
CA PRO A 61 -2.97 -8.58 -16.49
C PRO A 61 -2.09 -9.82 -16.30
N ASN A 62 -1.89 -10.29 -15.07
CA ASN A 62 -1.02 -11.43 -14.77
C ASN A 62 -1.81 -12.62 -14.20
N ALA A 63 -1.23 -13.82 -14.29
CA ALA A 63 -1.76 -14.97 -13.58
C ALA A 63 -1.77 -14.68 -12.06
N ARG A 64 -2.86 -15.07 -11.39
CA ARG A 64 -3.08 -14.73 -9.98
C ARG A 64 -1.96 -15.17 -9.05
N GLU A 65 -1.45 -16.38 -9.23
CA GLU A 65 -0.33 -16.93 -8.44
C GLU A 65 0.94 -16.09 -8.61
N LEU A 66 1.27 -15.74 -9.85
CA LEU A 66 2.43 -14.91 -10.18
C LEU A 66 2.29 -13.50 -9.61
N ALA A 67 1.08 -12.93 -9.67
CA ALA A 67 0.79 -11.61 -9.11
C ALA A 67 0.93 -11.60 -7.59
N ILE A 68 0.44 -12.64 -6.90
CA ILE A 68 0.62 -12.80 -5.44
C ILE A 68 2.10 -12.97 -5.09
N GLU A 69 2.85 -13.80 -5.83
CA GLU A 69 4.29 -13.98 -5.62
C GLU A 69 5.07 -12.67 -5.80
N ALA A 70 4.67 -11.85 -6.78
CA ALA A 70 5.23 -10.53 -7.00
C ALA A 70 4.98 -9.57 -5.85
N LEU A 71 3.74 -9.49 -5.37
CA LEU A 71 3.37 -8.65 -4.24
C LEU A 71 4.08 -9.08 -2.95
N ILE A 72 4.25 -10.39 -2.71
CA ILE A 72 5.04 -10.91 -1.58
C ILE A 72 6.50 -10.49 -1.71
N THR A 73 7.09 -10.58 -2.90
CA THR A 73 8.48 -10.18 -3.13
C THR A 73 8.67 -8.67 -2.91
N LEU A 74 7.76 -7.84 -3.40
CA LEU A 74 7.76 -6.38 -3.15
C LEU A 74 7.61 -6.06 -1.66
N LYS A 75 6.70 -6.76 -0.95
CA LYS A 75 6.54 -6.66 0.50
C LYS A 75 7.85 -6.95 1.22
N THR A 76 8.52 -8.06 0.90
CA THR A 76 9.79 -8.44 1.53
C THR A 76 10.88 -7.40 1.28
N LEU A 77 10.99 -6.85 0.07
CA LEU A 77 11.95 -5.78 -0.22
C LEU A 77 11.69 -4.54 0.64
N ALA A 78 10.43 -4.08 0.71
CA ALA A 78 10.06 -2.92 1.49
C ALA A 78 10.26 -3.13 3.01
N GLU A 79 9.86 -4.29 3.54
CA GLU A 79 10.06 -4.64 4.95
C GLU A 79 11.53 -4.71 5.34
N ASN A 80 12.38 -5.27 4.49
CA ASN A 80 13.81 -5.33 4.76
C ASN A 80 14.44 -3.94 4.83
N ILE A 81 14.03 -3.02 3.95
CA ILE A 81 14.50 -1.62 3.98
C ILE A 81 14.05 -0.91 5.26
N LEU A 82 12.79 -1.09 5.67
CA LEU A 82 12.26 -0.45 6.87
C LEU A 82 12.85 -1.04 8.17
N ALA A 83 13.11 -2.35 8.19
CA ALA A 83 13.74 -3.02 9.32
C ALA A 83 15.24 -2.70 9.45
N HIS A 84 15.92 -2.48 8.32
CA HIS A 84 17.37 -2.27 8.26
C HIS A 84 17.74 -1.02 7.43
N PRO A 85 17.37 0.20 7.88
CA PRO A 85 17.51 1.43 7.10
C PRO A 85 18.97 1.85 6.83
N GLY A 86 19.94 1.31 7.59
CA GLY A 86 21.38 1.59 7.40
C GLY A 86 22.11 0.59 6.50
N GLU A 87 21.43 -0.44 5.99
CA GLU A 87 22.07 -1.51 5.22
C GLU A 87 21.77 -1.38 3.72
N ASP A 88 22.73 -0.84 2.97
CA ASP A 88 22.60 -0.58 1.52
C ASP A 88 22.30 -1.83 0.69
N LYS A 89 22.66 -3.02 1.19
CA LYS A 89 22.38 -4.29 0.52
C LYS A 89 20.87 -4.53 0.33
N TYR A 90 20.03 -4.05 1.25
CA TYR A 90 18.57 -4.20 1.16
C TYR A 90 17.92 -3.11 0.31
N LYS A 91 18.60 -1.97 0.15
CA LYS A 91 18.14 -0.84 -0.67
C LYS A 91 18.29 -1.09 -2.17
N ARG A 92 18.87 -2.21 -2.60
CA ARG A 92 19.10 -2.48 -4.02
C ARG A 92 18.78 -3.90 -4.43
N PHE A 93 18.30 -4.08 -5.65
CA PHE A 93 18.17 -5.39 -6.28
C PHE A 93 18.66 -5.37 -7.72
N LYS A 94 19.15 -6.53 -8.20
CA LYS A 94 19.57 -6.70 -9.59
C LYS A 94 18.38 -7.19 -10.42
N PRO A 95 18.00 -6.51 -11.52
CA PRO A 95 16.96 -6.99 -12.41
C PRO A 95 17.37 -8.28 -13.15
N THR A 96 18.67 -8.60 -13.19
CA THR A 96 19.20 -9.83 -13.82
C THR A 96 19.13 -11.06 -12.92
N ASN A 97 18.82 -10.92 -11.63
CA ASN A 97 18.64 -12.08 -10.75
C ASN A 97 17.42 -12.89 -11.23
N THR A 98 17.58 -14.21 -11.43
CA THR A 98 16.56 -15.07 -12.04
C THR A 98 15.19 -14.97 -11.36
N LYS A 99 15.16 -14.94 -10.02
CA LYS A 99 13.92 -14.81 -9.26
C LYS A 99 13.31 -13.43 -9.44
N ILE A 100 14.11 -12.37 -9.27
CA ILE A 100 13.66 -10.99 -9.45
C ILE A 100 13.16 -10.75 -10.87
N LYS A 101 13.86 -11.27 -11.88
CA LYS A 101 13.45 -11.14 -13.27
C LYS A 101 12.06 -11.73 -13.50
N LYS A 102 11.88 -13.00 -13.13
CA LYS A 102 10.62 -13.73 -13.31
C LYS A 102 9.45 -13.09 -12.55
N VAL A 103 9.70 -12.52 -11.38
CA VAL A 103 8.65 -12.10 -10.44
C VAL A 103 8.40 -10.59 -10.46
N LEU A 104 9.40 -9.76 -10.77
CA LEU A 104 9.31 -8.30 -10.74
C LEU A 104 9.59 -7.61 -12.08
N VAL A 105 10.34 -8.21 -13.00
CA VAL A 105 10.71 -7.54 -14.26
C VAL A 105 9.81 -7.98 -15.42
N ASP A 106 9.61 -9.29 -15.56
CA ASP A 106 8.81 -9.87 -16.65
C ASP A 106 7.28 -9.67 -16.46
N PRO A 107 6.72 -9.73 -15.23
CA PRO A 107 5.29 -9.50 -15.04
C PRO A 107 4.91 -8.02 -15.22
N LYS A 108 3.71 -7.78 -15.75
CA LYS A 108 3.25 -6.40 -16.02
C LYS A 108 2.94 -5.66 -14.72
N GLY A 109 3.35 -4.40 -14.62
CA GLY A 109 2.97 -3.48 -13.54
C GLY A 109 3.77 -3.62 -12.24
N THR A 110 4.54 -4.69 -12.06
CA THR A 110 5.25 -4.98 -10.81
C THR A 110 6.50 -4.09 -10.65
N LEU A 111 7.23 -3.85 -11.74
CA LEU A 111 8.37 -2.95 -11.74
C LEU A 111 7.95 -1.49 -11.58
N GLU A 112 6.84 -1.09 -12.21
CA GLU A 112 6.24 0.24 -12.06
C GLU A 112 5.81 0.48 -10.60
N TYR A 113 5.30 -0.55 -9.93
CA TYR A 113 4.99 -0.48 -8.49
C TYR A 113 6.26 -0.29 -7.66
N ALA A 114 7.35 -1.02 -7.95
CA ALA A 114 8.63 -0.80 -7.29
C ALA A 114 9.15 0.63 -7.52
N VAL A 115 9.03 1.16 -8.74
CA VAL A 115 9.40 2.54 -9.04
C VAL A 115 8.54 3.53 -8.25
N ALA A 116 7.22 3.31 -8.16
CA ALA A 116 6.33 4.15 -7.35
C ALA A 116 6.69 4.13 -5.86
N MET A 117 7.14 2.99 -5.33
CA MET A 117 7.65 2.87 -3.96
C MET A 117 9.02 3.55 -3.74
N GLY A 118 9.69 3.98 -4.81
CA GLY A 118 10.92 4.76 -4.72
C GLY A 118 12.19 4.08 -5.20
N PHE A 119 12.10 2.92 -5.85
CA PHE A 119 13.23 2.33 -6.55
C PHE A 119 13.52 3.07 -7.87
N ARG A 120 14.80 3.26 -8.21
CA ARG A 120 15.24 3.91 -9.45
C ARG A 120 16.31 3.07 -10.14
N PRO A 121 16.29 2.98 -11.48
CA PRO A 121 17.31 2.26 -12.23
C PRO A 121 18.63 3.04 -12.17
N GLU A 122 19.70 2.36 -11.77
CA GLU A 122 21.06 2.88 -11.72
C GLU A 122 22.06 1.84 -12.23
N VAL A 123 23.22 2.29 -12.69
CA VAL A 123 24.32 1.40 -13.12
C VAL A 123 25.46 1.55 -12.14
N VAL A 124 25.83 0.45 -11.47
CA VAL A 124 26.94 0.38 -10.52
C VAL A 124 27.88 -0.70 -11.01
N ASP A 125 29.16 -0.37 -11.19
CA ASP A 125 30.20 -1.29 -11.69
C ASP A 125 29.79 -2.02 -12.99
N PHE A 126 29.23 -1.28 -13.95
CA PHE A 126 28.71 -1.79 -15.22
C PHE A 126 27.57 -2.82 -15.09
N GLN A 127 26.93 -2.91 -13.92
CA GLN A 127 25.77 -3.77 -13.70
C GLN A 127 24.51 -2.94 -13.41
N PRO A 128 23.35 -3.28 -14.00
CA PRO A 128 22.12 -2.59 -13.70
C PRO A 128 21.60 -2.98 -12.30
N TYR A 129 21.13 -1.99 -11.55
CA TYR A 129 20.46 -2.14 -10.27
C TYR A 129 19.21 -1.26 -10.23
N TYR A 130 18.27 -1.65 -9.38
CA TYR A 130 17.25 -0.74 -8.87
C TYR A 130 17.63 -0.37 -7.45
N ILE A 131 17.80 0.93 -7.18
CA ILE A 131 18.24 1.46 -5.88
C ILE A 131 17.13 2.31 -5.28
N PHE A 132 16.83 2.06 -4.01
CA PHE A 132 15.82 2.78 -3.24
C PHE A 132 16.34 4.14 -2.77
N SER A 133 15.52 5.17 -2.90
CA SER A 133 15.81 6.52 -2.38
C SER A 133 15.13 6.75 -1.03
N ASP A 134 15.92 7.02 0.01
CA ASP A 134 15.42 7.32 1.36
C ASP A 134 14.47 8.53 1.41
N ARG A 135 14.53 9.42 0.42
CA ARG A 135 13.60 10.56 0.27
C ARG A 135 12.15 10.11 0.06
N LEU A 136 11.95 8.90 -0.45
CA LEU A 136 10.65 8.32 -0.78
C LEU A 136 10.19 7.30 0.27
N LYS A 137 10.74 7.36 1.49
CA LYS A 137 10.33 6.49 2.60
C LYS A 137 8.82 6.54 2.87
N GLY A 138 8.19 7.71 2.79
CA GLY A 138 6.74 7.83 2.93
C GLY A 138 5.98 7.03 1.87
N ASP A 139 6.41 7.10 0.61
CA ASP A 139 5.81 6.34 -0.49
C ASP A 139 6.02 4.83 -0.32
N LEU A 140 7.19 4.41 0.21
CA LEU A 140 7.47 3.01 0.55
C LEU A 140 6.51 2.49 1.63
N GLU A 141 6.30 3.24 2.70
CA GLU A 141 5.40 2.87 3.81
C GLU A 141 3.94 2.77 3.33
N ILE A 142 3.49 3.74 2.52
CA ILE A 142 2.15 3.72 1.91
C ILE A 142 2.01 2.51 0.98
N GLY A 143 2.97 2.31 0.07
CA GLY A 143 2.96 1.19 -0.87
C GLY A 143 2.96 -0.16 -0.15
N LEU A 144 3.72 -0.31 0.93
CA LEU A 144 3.74 -1.52 1.75
C LEU A 144 2.39 -1.77 2.43
N ALA A 145 1.78 -0.74 3.03
CA ALA A 145 0.46 -0.87 3.66
C ALA A 145 -0.62 -1.33 2.65
N ILE A 146 -0.59 -0.78 1.44
CA ILE A 146 -1.52 -1.20 0.37
C ILE A 146 -1.25 -2.63 -0.10
N ILE A 147 0.01 -3.09 -0.13
CA ILE A 147 0.34 -4.50 -0.39
C ILE A 147 -0.23 -5.40 0.71
N HIS A 148 -0.08 -5.05 2.00
CA HIS A 148 -0.63 -5.83 3.10
C HIS A 148 -2.15 -6.00 2.97
N GLU A 149 -2.89 -4.88 2.79
CA GLU A 149 -4.35 -4.90 2.58
C GLU A 149 -4.76 -5.78 1.40
N THR A 150 -3.97 -5.75 0.34
CA THR A 150 -4.25 -6.53 -0.88
C THR A 150 -4.00 -8.02 -0.66
N LEU A 151 -2.86 -8.38 -0.05
CA LEU A 151 -2.52 -9.77 0.20
C LEU A 151 -3.51 -10.41 1.17
N GLU A 152 -3.91 -9.70 2.23
CA GLU A 152 -4.94 -10.18 3.14
C GLU A 152 -6.25 -10.48 2.40
N ARG A 153 -6.71 -9.54 1.57
CA ARG A 153 -7.90 -9.71 0.73
C ARG A 153 -7.78 -10.88 -0.23
N GLU A 154 -6.66 -11.03 -0.92
CA GLU A 154 -6.48 -12.05 -1.95
C GLU A 154 -6.27 -13.45 -1.36
N LEU A 155 -5.53 -13.58 -0.25
CA LEU A 155 -5.38 -14.86 0.42
C LEU A 155 -6.72 -15.36 0.98
N ALA A 156 -7.53 -14.47 1.58
CA ALA A 156 -8.87 -14.82 2.04
C ALA A 156 -9.80 -15.27 0.91
N LYS A 157 -9.72 -14.63 -0.27
CA LYS A 157 -10.47 -15.07 -1.46
C LYS A 157 -10.00 -16.44 -1.95
N GLN A 158 -8.69 -16.70 -1.90
CA GLN A 158 -8.12 -17.97 -2.33
C GLN A 158 -8.65 -19.11 -1.46
N GLU A 159 -8.59 -18.96 -0.15
CA GLU A 159 -9.05 -19.97 0.81
C GLU A 159 -10.54 -20.30 0.60
N ARG A 160 -11.38 -19.28 0.39
CA ARG A 160 -12.80 -19.47 0.10
C ARG A 160 -13.03 -20.22 -1.22
N ALA A 161 -12.31 -19.86 -2.28
CA ALA A 161 -12.43 -20.51 -3.58
C ALA A 161 -11.95 -21.97 -3.52
N GLU A 162 -10.88 -22.25 -2.78
CA GLU A 162 -10.41 -23.62 -2.56
C GLU A 162 -11.41 -24.45 -1.77
N ARG A 163 -12.03 -23.89 -0.73
CA ARG A 163 -13.06 -24.57 0.05
C ARG A 163 -14.25 -24.95 -0.81
N ILE A 164 -14.80 -23.99 -1.56
CA ILE A 164 -15.92 -24.24 -2.50
C ILE A 164 -15.55 -25.33 -3.52
N ARG A 165 -14.31 -25.29 -4.05
CA ARG A 165 -13.85 -26.30 -5.01
C ARG A 165 -13.73 -27.70 -4.38
N ARG A 166 -13.32 -27.81 -3.11
CA ARG A 166 -13.25 -29.08 -2.40
C ARG A 166 -14.65 -29.64 -2.15
N GLU A 167 -15.55 -28.82 -1.61
CA GLU A 167 -16.95 -29.18 -1.37
C GLU A 167 -17.66 -29.63 -2.66
N ALA A 168 -17.45 -28.92 -3.77
CA ALA A 168 -18.03 -29.29 -5.07
C ALA A 168 -17.50 -30.63 -5.59
N LYS A 169 -16.19 -30.91 -5.40
CA LYS A 169 -15.59 -32.20 -5.78
C LYS A 169 -16.12 -33.35 -4.93
N GLU A 170 -16.25 -33.14 -3.62
CA GLU A 170 -16.81 -34.12 -2.69
C GLU A 170 -18.27 -34.42 -3.04
N ALA A 171 -19.09 -33.41 -3.30
CA ALA A 171 -20.47 -33.58 -3.74
C ALA A 171 -20.59 -34.32 -5.09
N GLU A 172 -19.68 -34.05 -6.03
CA GLU A 172 -19.65 -34.77 -7.32
C GLU A 172 -19.30 -36.26 -7.14
N LEU A 173 -18.35 -36.57 -6.25
CA LEU A 173 -17.98 -37.95 -5.92
C LEU A 173 -19.13 -38.69 -5.24
N GLU A 174 -19.79 -38.07 -4.25
CA GLU A 174 -20.96 -38.65 -3.58
C GLU A 174 -22.13 -38.88 -4.54
N ALA A 175 -22.36 -37.96 -5.49
CA ALA A 175 -23.40 -38.11 -6.50
C ALA A 175 -23.11 -39.29 -7.44
N LYS A 176 -21.86 -39.45 -7.87
CA LYS A 176 -21.43 -40.60 -8.69
C LYS A 176 -21.57 -41.93 -7.94
N GLU A 177 -21.25 -41.96 -6.66
CA GLU A 177 -21.39 -43.16 -5.83
C GLU A 177 -22.87 -43.57 -5.67
N LYS A 178 -23.76 -42.61 -5.41
CA LYS A 178 -25.22 -42.87 -5.31
C LYS A 178 -25.83 -43.40 -6.61
N VAL A 179 -25.38 -42.91 -7.77
CA VAL A 179 -25.85 -43.39 -9.08
C VAL A 179 -25.28 -44.78 -9.41
N SER A 180 -24.12 -45.13 -8.87
CA SER A 180 -23.45 -46.42 -9.09
C SER A 180 -23.99 -47.58 -8.24
N LEU A 181 -24.83 -47.32 -7.23
CA LEU A 181 -25.42 -48.38 -6.41
C LEU A 181 -26.64 -49.01 -7.11
N PRO A 182 -26.62 -50.30 -7.47
CA PRO A 182 -27.77 -50.96 -8.11
C PRO A 182 -28.94 -51.06 -7.14
N LEU A 183 -30.16 -50.76 -7.63
CA LEU A 183 -31.41 -50.94 -6.88
C LEU A 183 -31.54 -52.41 -6.43
N PRO A 184 -32.00 -52.69 -5.20
CA PRO A 184 -32.22 -54.06 -4.76
C PRO A 184 -33.28 -54.71 -5.65
N THR A 185 -32.87 -55.72 -6.42
CA THR A 185 -33.77 -56.57 -7.19
C THR A 185 -34.79 -57.18 -6.23
N ALA A 186 -36.03 -56.70 -6.30
CA ALA A 186 -37.15 -57.26 -5.57
C ALA A 186 -37.33 -58.73 -6.00
N ALA A 187 -36.95 -59.64 -5.12
CA ALA A 187 -37.24 -61.06 -5.26
C ALA A 187 -38.76 -61.23 -5.26
N THR A 188 -39.31 -61.63 -6.40
CA THR A 188 -40.73 -61.97 -6.57
C THR A 188 -40.91 -63.42 -6.12
N HIS A 189 -41.87 -63.62 -5.22
CA HIS A 189 -42.30 -64.91 -4.66
C HIS A 189 -42.88 -65.86 -5.70
#